data_AF-A0A662ZD49-F1
#
_entry.id   AF-A0A662ZD49-F1
#
_cell.length_a   1.000
_cell.length_b   1.000
_cell.length_c   1.000
_cell.angle_alpha   90.00
_cell.angle_beta   90.00
_cell.angle_gamma   90.00
#
_symmetry.space_group_name_H-M   'P 1'
#
loop_
_entity.id
_entity.type
_entity.pdbx_description
1 polymer ?
#
loop_
_entity_poly.entity_id
_entity_poly.type
_entity_poly.pdbx_seq_one_letter_code
_entity_poly.pdbx_strand_id
1 'polypeptide(L)'
;MGNIDFKLDPNKKLTKDEIEMLKNAQNLPFEPDEDAPELSPEQIEEFKRIIAERRELSRKKTVSLRISQSTLNIAKSFGSSYTSVLANILENVFRDPKALKKYL
;
A
#
# COMPACT_ATOMS: atom_id res chain seq x y z
N MET A 1 12.93 -30.77 -3.65
CA MET A 1 12.13 -29.85 -4.48
C MET A 1 12.95 -28.58 -4.66
N GLY A 2 13.47 -28.32 -5.86
CA GLY A 2 14.28 -27.12 -6.12
C GLY A 2 13.39 -25.90 -6.31
N ASN A 3 13.73 -24.78 -5.69
CA ASN A 3 13.03 -23.51 -5.91
C ASN A 3 13.41 -22.98 -7.29
N ILE A 4 12.43 -22.67 -8.14
CA ILE A 4 12.63 -22.05 -9.45
C ILE A 4 12.43 -20.54 -9.27
N ASP A 5 13.51 -19.78 -9.28
CA ASP A 5 13.45 -18.32 -9.24
C ASP A 5 13.16 -17.80 -10.66
N PHE A 6 11.88 -17.63 -10.99
CA PHE A 6 11.48 -16.98 -12.25
C PHE A 6 11.50 -15.46 -12.09
N LYS A 7 12.39 -14.78 -12.82
CA LYS A 7 12.44 -13.31 -12.89
C LYS A 7 11.68 -12.82 -14.11
N LEU A 8 10.60 -12.09 -13.89
CA LEU A 8 9.80 -11.46 -14.94
C LEU A 8 10.41 -10.10 -15.29
N ASP A 9 10.82 -9.90 -16.54
CA ASP A 9 11.30 -8.63 -17.06
C ASP A 9 10.13 -7.77 -17.59
N PRO A 10 9.75 -6.65 -16.94
CA PRO A 10 8.56 -5.87 -17.30
C PRO A 10 8.70 -5.10 -18.63
N ASN A 11 9.92 -4.96 -19.16
CA ASN A 11 10.18 -4.25 -20.42
C ASN A 11 10.21 -5.16 -21.65
N LYS A 12 10.15 -6.49 -21.46
CA LYS A 12 10.17 -7.44 -22.57
C LYS A 12 8.80 -7.46 -23.24
N LYS A 13 8.75 -7.14 -24.53
CA LYS A 13 7.52 -7.27 -25.32
C LYS A 13 7.15 -8.75 -25.46
N LEU A 14 5.88 -9.07 -25.29
CA LEU A 14 5.37 -10.42 -25.49
C LEU A 14 5.58 -10.86 -26.94
N THR A 15 5.96 -12.12 -27.12
CA THR A 15 6.01 -12.78 -28.41
C THR A 15 4.61 -13.00 -28.96
N LYS A 16 4.49 -13.24 -30.27
CA LYS A 16 3.20 -13.48 -30.93
C LYS A 16 2.47 -14.68 -30.32
N ASP A 17 3.22 -15.73 -30.01
CA ASP A 17 2.69 -16.97 -29.44
C ASP A 17 2.19 -16.76 -28.00
N GLU A 18 2.89 -15.98 -27.18
CA GLU A 18 2.42 -15.61 -25.83
C GLU A 18 1.14 -14.76 -25.88
N ILE A 19 1.03 -13.85 -26.86
CA ILE A 19 -0.19 -13.05 -27.08
C ILE A 19 -1.35 -13.96 -27.49
N GLU A 20 -1.10 -14.95 -28.34
CA GLU A 20 -2.11 -15.93 -28.77
C GLU A 20 -2.54 -16.84 -27.61
N MET A 21 -1.61 -17.26 -26.75
CA MET A 21 -1.91 -17.96 -25.50
C MET A 21 -2.81 -17.13 -24.58
N LEU A 22 -2.54 -15.83 -24.39
CA LEU A 22 -3.39 -14.95 -23.59
C LEU A 22 -4.80 -14.81 -24.18
N LYS A 23 -4.92 -14.71 -25.51
CA LYS A 23 -6.23 -14.65 -26.19
C LYS A 23 -7.00 -15.95 -26.01
N ASN A 24 -6.33 -17.11 -26.07
CA ASN A 24 -6.97 -18.39 -25.83
C ASN A 24 -7.40 -18.52 -24.37
N ALA A 25 -6.56 -18.10 -23.42
CA ALA A 25 -6.89 -18.07 -21.99
C ALA A 25 -8.09 -17.18 -21.67
N GLN A 26 -8.25 -16.04 -22.36
CA GLN A 26 -9.41 -15.17 -22.20
C GLN A 26 -10.73 -15.84 -22.63
N ASN A 27 -10.67 -16.79 -23.56
CA ASN A 27 -11.85 -17.51 -24.07
C ASN A 27 -12.14 -18.81 -23.30
N LEU A 28 -11.34 -19.16 -22.29
CA LEU A 28 -11.65 -20.32 -21.46
C LEU A 28 -12.91 -20.03 -20.62
N PRO A 29 -13.83 -21.00 -20.48
CA PRO A 29 -14.94 -20.87 -19.56
C PRO A 29 -14.40 -20.70 -18.13
N PHE A 30 -14.85 -19.64 -17.47
CA PHE A 30 -14.57 -19.41 -16.06
C PHE A 30 -15.69 -20.07 -15.25
N GLU A 31 -15.38 -21.19 -14.60
CA GLU A 31 -16.26 -21.85 -13.65
C GLU A 31 -15.69 -21.64 -12.25
N PRO A 32 -16.45 -21.01 -11.32
CA PRO A 32 -16.00 -20.85 -9.95
C PRO A 32 -15.85 -22.22 -9.28
N ASP A 33 -14.73 -22.40 -8.59
CA ASP A 33 -14.38 -23.63 -7.89
C ASP A 33 -15.25 -23.80 -6.62
N GLU A 34 -15.47 -25.03 -6.15
CA GLU A 34 -16.22 -25.29 -4.90
C GLU A 34 -15.53 -24.64 -3.68
N ASP A 35 -14.19 -24.62 -3.68
CA ASP A 35 -13.39 -23.97 -2.63
C ASP A 35 -13.26 -22.44 -2.82
N ALA A 36 -13.69 -21.89 -3.96
CA ALA A 36 -13.60 -20.47 -4.29
C ALA A 36 -14.87 -19.96 -4.99
N PRO A 37 -16.03 -19.96 -4.28
CA PRO A 37 -17.29 -19.49 -4.84
C PRO A 37 -17.24 -17.98 -5.13
N GLU A 38 -18.08 -17.53 -6.07
CA GLU A 38 -18.26 -16.10 -6.30
C GLU A 38 -18.83 -15.41 -5.06
N LEU A 39 -18.34 -14.20 -4.77
CA LEU A 39 -18.86 -13.39 -3.68
C LEU A 39 -20.31 -12.97 -3.98
N SER A 40 -21.18 -13.16 -3.00
CA SER A 40 -22.55 -12.64 -3.05
C SER A 40 -22.54 -11.11 -3.24
N PRO A 41 -23.53 -10.53 -3.94
CA PRO A 41 -23.68 -9.08 -4.07
C PRO A 41 -23.62 -8.35 -2.71
N GLU A 42 -24.18 -8.95 -1.66
CA GLU A 42 -24.18 -8.40 -0.30
C GLU A 42 -22.76 -8.35 0.29
N GLN A 43 -21.96 -9.40 0.08
CA GLN A 43 -20.56 -9.44 0.54
C GLN A 43 -19.73 -8.40 -0.20
N ILE A 44 -19.97 -8.20 -1.50
CA ILE A 44 -19.30 -7.16 -2.30
C ILE A 44 -19.61 -5.76 -1.74
N GLU A 45 -20.86 -5.50 -1.37
CA GLU A 45 -21.25 -4.22 -0.74
C GLU A 45 -20.59 -4.03 0.63
N GLU A 46 -20.52 -5.07 1.45
CA GLU A 46 -19.85 -5.03 2.74
C GLU A 46 -18.35 -4.72 2.58
N PHE A 47 -17.66 -5.37 1.64
CA PHE A 47 -16.27 -5.06 1.33
C PHE A 47 -16.08 -3.61 0.88
N LYS A 48 -16.96 -3.10 0.01
CA LYS A 48 -16.92 -1.68 -0.42
C LYS A 48 -17.04 -0.74 0.78
N ARG A 49 -17.94 -1.03 1.72
CA ARG A 49 -18.12 -0.25 2.94
C ARG A 49 -16.86 -0.26 3.81
N ILE A 50 -16.30 -1.44 4.09
CA ILE A 50 -15.08 -1.60 4.90
C ILE A 50 -13.90 -0.87 4.24
N ILE A 51 -13.76 -0.96 2.92
CA ILE A 51 -12.71 -0.27 2.18
C ILE A 51 -12.88 1.24 2.27
N ALA A 52 -14.11 1.75 2.14
CA ALA A 52 -14.39 3.18 2.26
C ALA A 52 -14.03 3.70 3.66
N GLU A 53 -14.44 3.00 4.72
CA GLU A 53 -14.13 3.35 6.11
C GLU A 53 -12.63 3.33 6.38
N ARG A 54 -11.92 2.27 5.95
CA ARG A 54 -10.46 2.19 6.07
C ARG A 54 -9.77 3.31 5.31
N ARG A 55 -10.25 3.66 4.11
CA ARG A 55 -9.74 4.81 3.35
C ARG A 55 -9.91 6.10 4.14
N GLU A 56 -11.06 6.34 4.73
CA GLU A 56 -11.30 7.53 5.55
C GLU A 56 -10.40 7.58 6.79
N LEU A 57 -10.24 6.48 7.52
CA LEU A 57 -9.35 6.40 8.68
C LEU A 57 -7.87 6.56 8.30
N SER A 58 -7.47 6.05 7.14
CA SER A 58 -6.09 6.11 6.65
C SER A 58 -5.72 7.45 5.98
N ARG A 59 -6.70 8.31 5.68
CA ARG A 59 -6.45 9.63 5.08
C ARG A 59 -5.72 10.53 6.07
N LYS A 60 -4.40 10.59 5.92
CA LYS A 60 -3.56 11.55 6.63
C LYS A 60 -4.01 12.97 6.29
N LYS A 61 -4.25 13.80 7.30
CA LYS A 61 -4.53 15.22 7.11
C LYS A 61 -3.22 15.98 6.96
N THR A 62 -3.13 16.85 5.96
CA THR A 62 -1.95 17.70 5.76
C THR A 62 -1.95 18.82 6.79
N VAL A 63 -0.83 18.96 7.49
CA VAL A 63 -0.58 20.06 8.44
C VAL A 63 0.73 20.76 8.06
N SER A 64 0.80 22.07 8.22
CA SER A 64 2.01 22.86 7.97
C SER A 64 2.59 23.34 9.31
N LEU A 65 3.85 22.98 9.57
CA LEU A 65 4.57 23.31 10.80
C LEU A 65 5.84 24.10 10.44
N ARG A 66 6.16 25.13 11.23
CA ARG A 66 7.41 25.88 11.07
C ARG A 66 8.48 25.23 11.94
N ILE A 67 9.62 24.90 11.32
CA ILE A 67 10.80 24.34 11.99
C ILE A 67 12.02 25.21 11.69
N SER A 68 13.02 25.18 12.57
CA SER A 68 14.28 25.89 12.34
C SER A 68 15.09 25.22 11.23
N GLN A 69 15.99 25.98 10.60
CA GLN A 69 16.85 25.48 9.54
C GLN A 69 17.78 24.36 10.03
N SER A 70 18.29 24.46 11.27
CA SER A 70 19.13 23.43 11.88
C SER A 70 18.39 22.11 12.04
N THR A 71 17.14 22.14 12.53
CA THR A 71 16.30 20.94 12.65
C THR A 71 15.97 20.33 11.29
N LEU A 72 15.74 21.15 10.27
CA LEU A 72 15.50 20.65 8.91
C LEU A 72 16.73 19.93 8.34
N ASN A 73 17.94 20.43 8.60
CA ASN A 73 19.16 19.78 8.16
C ASN A 73 19.35 18.40 8.83
N ILE A 74 19.05 18.30 10.13
CA ILE A 74 19.05 17.03 10.86
C ILE A 74 18.00 16.08 10.28
N ALA A 75 16.80 16.58 9.97
CA ALA A 75 15.78 15.73 9.38
C ALA A 75 16.24 15.15 8.03
N LYS A 76 16.79 16.00 7.14
CA LYS A 76 17.28 15.58 5.82
C LYS A 76 18.40 14.54 5.89
N SER A 77 19.18 14.48 6.97
CA SER A 77 20.24 13.47 7.11
C SER A 77 19.69 12.06 7.31
N PHE A 78 18.41 11.90 7.67
CA PHE A 78 17.75 10.59 7.75
C PHE A 78 17.45 9.96 6.38
N GLY A 79 17.76 10.64 5.27
CA GLY A 79 17.59 10.13 3.91
C GLY A 79 16.41 10.73 3.17
N SER A 80 16.13 10.21 1.96
CA SER A 80 15.10 10.74 1.04
C SER A 80 13.69 10.70 1.61
N SER A 81 13.42 9.82 2.57
CA SER A 81 12.13 9.63 3.24
C SER A 81 11.99 10.39 4.57
N TYR A 82 12.83 11.42 4.81
CA TYR A 82 12.83 12.16 6.08
C TYR A 82 11.46 12.73 6.48
N THR A 83 10.64 13.14 5.53
CA THR A 83 9.27 13.63 5.78
C THR A 83 8.36 12.55 6.37
N SER A 84 8.49 11.31 5.89
CA SER A 84 7.77 10.15 6.43
C SER A 84 8.27 9.80 7.83
N VAL A 85 9.58 9.91 8.08
CA VAL A 85 10.17 9.71 9.41
C VAL A 85 9.65 10.75 10.39
N LEU A 86 9.62 12.03 10.01
CA LEU A 86 9.07 13.11 10.83
C LEU A 86 7.59 12.90 11.16
N ALA A 87 6.78 12.53 10.16
CA ALA A 87 5.36 12.23 10.36
C ALA A 87 5.18 11.08 11.36
N ASN A 88 5.98 10.02 11.24
CA ASN A 88 5.91 8.88 12.15
C ASN A 88 6.34 9.25 13.58
N ILE A 89 7.40 10.05 13.74
CA ILE A 89 7.82 10.55 15.07
C ILE A 89 6.68 11.32 15.71
N LEU A 90 6.05 12.25 14.99
CA LEU A 90 4.91 13.02 15.49
C LEU A 90 3.76 12.10 15.91
N GLU A 91 3.35 11.18 15.04
CA GLU A 91 2.28 10.22 15.33
C GLU A 91 2.58 9.38 16.59
N ASN A 92 3.83 8.95 16.79
CA ASN A 92 4.22 8.17 17.98
C ASN A 92 4.29 9.00 19.26
N VAL A 93 4.79 10.24 19.18
CA VAL A 93 4.86 11.13 20.36
C VAL A 93 3.46 11.46 20.88
N PHE A 94 2.47 11.67 20.00
CA PHE A 94 1.09 11.89 20.41
C PHE A 94 0.41 10.64 21.00
N ARG A 95 0.90 9.44 20.68
CA ARG A 95 0.39 8.17 21.21
C ARG A 95 1.04 7.76 22.53
N ASP A 96 2.19 8.34 22.89
CA ASP A 96 2.87 8.08 24.16
C ASP A 96 2.70 9.26 25.14
N PRO A 97 1.84 9.12 26.18
CA PRO A 97 1.64 10.16 27.19
C PRO A 97 2.92 10.58 27.91
N LYS A 98 3.92 9.68 28.05
CA LYS A 98 5.18 10.01 28.72
C LYS A 98 6.07 10.87 27.84
N ALA A 99 6.11 10.61 26.54
CA ALA A 99 6.82 11.44 25.57
C ALA A 99 6.18 12.83 25.47
N LEU A 100 4.85 12.91 25.43
CA LEU A 100 4.12 14.17 25.32
C LEU A 100 4.33 15.10 26.52
N LYS A 101 4.41 14.54 27.74
CA LYS A 101 4.67 15.31 28.97
C LYS A 101 5.98 16.09 28.98
N LYS A 102 6.94 15.78 28.11
CA LYS A 102 8.21 16.53 28.00
C LYS A 102 8.04 17.87 27.28
N TYR A 103 6.90 18.08 26.62
CA TYR A 103 6.63 19.23 25.76
C TYR A 103 5.40 20.05 26.21
N LEU A 104 4.77 19.66 27.33
CA LEU A 104 3.66 20.35 28.01
C LEU A 104 4.16 20.93 29.33
#